data_AF-A0A2D7F0X2-F1
#
_entry.id   AF-A0A2D7F0X2-F1
#
_cell.length_a   1.000
_cell.length_b   1.000
_cell.length_c   1.000
_cell.angle_alpha   90.00
_cell.angle_beta   90.00
_cell.angle_gamma   90.00
#
_symmetry.space_group_name_H-M   'P 1'
#
loop_
_entity.id
_entity.type
_entity.pdbx_description
1 polymer ?
#
loop_
_entity_poly.entity_id
_entity_poly.type
_entity_poly.pdbx_seq_one_letter_code
_entity_poly.pdbx_strand_id
1 'polypeptide(L)'
;MLLVKRPDRKMILDVIGRLKDGSLSRSEVVTWHQAVVNQFGRDLMLSVADGYWYFRSLIFLGVPFFGEGHKTLFLRDSDLEEYVMDIRRVPATEVYKGICRQRTHQLDTRAIFWPLTTFHYNQEIRLNDLVLKAVRGTFEERGDMVEHSHLKFRGVTYLLVRQFDESANRAMILGTDRDCIHLKDFMEILKLQVW
;
A
#
# COMPACT_ATOMS: atom_id res chain seq x y z
N MET A 1 -14.28 -17.19 -16.30
CA MET A 1 -14.09 -15.94 -17.07
C MET A 1 -14.71 -14.77 -16.30
N LEU A 2 -13.96 -13.68 -16.10
CA LEU A 2 -14.47 -12.48 -15.45
C LEU A 2 -15.24 -11.61 -16.45
N LEU A 3 -16.36 -11.04 -16.02
CA LEU A 3 -17.18 -10.17 -16.87
C LEU A 3 -16.60 -8.75 -16.93
N VAL A 4 -16.54 -8.17 -18.13
CA VAL A 4 -16.14 -6.77 -18.31
C VAL A 4 -17.35 -5.88 -18.05
N LYS A 5 -17.41 -5.31 -16.86
CA LYS A 5 -18.41 -4.32 -16.44
C LYS A 5 -17.78 -3.37 -15.42
N ARG A 6 -18.47 -2.27 -15.11
CA ARG A 6 -18.01 -1.34 -14.08
C ARG A 6 -17.77 -2.10 -12.77
N PRO A 7 -16.57 -2.00 -12.18
CA PRO A 7 -16.26 -2.70 -10.94
C PRO A 7 -17.01 -2.06 -9.79
N ASP A 8 -17.45 -2.89 -8.85
CA ASP A 8 -18.00 -2.47 -7.57
C ASP A 8 -17.21 -3.12 -6.43
N ARG A 9 -17.46 -2.67 -5.20
CA ARG A 9 -16.80 -3.20 -4.00
C ARG A 9 -16.91 -4.73 -3.89
N LYS A 10 -18.07 -5.30 -4.23
CA LYS A 10 -18.31 -6.75 -4.14
C LYS A 10 -17.46 -7.51 -5.16
N MET A 11 -17.38 -7.00 -6.38
CA MET A 11 -16.57 -7.56 -7.46
C MET A 11 -15.08 -7.54 -7.11
N ILE A 12 -14.57 -6.43 -6.55
CA ILE A 12 -13.16 -6.38 -6.15
C ILE A 12 -12.86 -7.44 -5.09
N LEU A 13 -13.72 -7.55 -4.08
CA LEU A 13 -13.58 -8.58 -3.04
C LEU A 13 -13.66 -10.00 -3.59
N ASP A 14 -14.57 -10.26 -4.55
CA ASP A 14 -14.69 -11.56 -5.23
C ASP A 14 -13.42 -11.89 -6.02
N VAL A 15 -12.94 -10.96 -6.85
CA VAL A 15 -11.74 -11.12 -7.66
C VAL A 15 -10.52 -11.40 -6.78
N ILE A 16 -10.32 -10.63 -5.71
CA ILE A 16 -9.19 -10.86 -4.80
C ILE A 16 -9.36 -12.20 -4.07
N GLY A 17 -10.56 -12.54 -3.61
CA GLY A 17 -10.84 -13.84 -2.96
C GLY A 17 -10.49 -15.02 -3.86
N ARG A 18 -10.94 -14.95 -5.11
CA ARG A 18 -10.71 -15.97 -6.14
C ARG A 18 -9.26 -16.04 -6.63
N LEU A 19 -8.55 -14.92 -6.55
CA LEU A 19 -7.11 -14.91 -6.79
C LEU A 19 -6.35 -15.63 -5.66
N LYS A 20 -6.78 -15.42 -4.41
CA LYS A 20 -6.18 -16.06 -3.23
C LYS A 20 -6.45 -17.56 -3.14
N ASP A 21 -7.63 -18.02 -3.54
CA ASP A 21 -7.99 -19.45 -3.54
C ASP A 21 -7.48 -20.20 -4.79
N GLY A 22 -6.85 -19.50 -5.74
CA GLY A 22 -6.30 -20.06 -6.96
C GLY A 22 -7.31 -20.34 -8.07
N SER A 23 -8.59 -20.00 -7.89
CA SER A 23 -9.62 -20.13 -8.93
C SER A 23 -9.51 -19.08 -10.05
N LEU A 24 -8.68 -18.06 -9.86
CA LEU A 24 -8.23 -17.12 -10.88
C LEU A 24 -6.70 -17.01 -10.85
N SER A 25 -6.08 -17.03 -12.02
CA SER A 25 -4.67 -16.71 -12.15
C SER A 25 -4.43 -15.20 -12.16
N ARG A 26 -3.21 -14.79 -11.78
CA ARG A 26 -2.78 -13.38 -11.85
C ARG A 26 -2.90 -12.81 -13.26
N SER A 27 -2.56 -13.60 -14.28
CA SER A 27 -2.68 -13.19 -15.69
C SER A 27 -4.13 -12.94 -16.10
N GLU A 28 -5.07 -13.80 -15.70
CA GLU A 28 -6.50 -13.59 -15.99
C GLU A 28 -7.02 -12.30 -15.38
N VAL A 29 -6.62 -11.99 -14.13
CA VAL A 29 -7.02 -10.75 -13.45
C VAL A 29 -6.42 -9.53 -14.14
N VAL A 30 -5.15 -9.58 -14.56
CA VAL A 30 -4.51 -8.48 -15.31
C VAL A 30 -5.22 -8.22 -16.64
N THR A 31 -5.50 -9.27 -17.42
CA THR A 31 -6.23 -9.14 -18.69
C THR A 31 -7.64 -8.58 -18.48
N TRP A 32 -8.36 -9.05 -17.46
CA TRP A 32 -9.67 -8.52 -17.10
C TRP A 32 -9.60 -7.04 -16.68
N HIS A 33 -8.65 -6.68 -15.82
CA HIS A 33 -8.44 -5.30 -15.39
C HIS A 33 -8.19 -4.38 -16.59
N GLN A 34 -7.32 -4.78 -17.51
CA GLN A 34 -7.04 -4.03 -18.74
C GLN A 34 -8.31 -3.85 -19.59
N ALA A 35 -9.13 -4.90 -19.76
CA ALA A 35 -10.38 -4.80 -20.51
C ALA A 35 -11.37 -3.81 -19.86
N VAL A 36 -11.50 -3.84 -18.52
CA VAL A 36 -12.35 -2.91 -17.77
C VAL A 36 -11.85 -1.48 -17.90
N VAL A 37 -10.54 -1.23 -17.72
CA VAL A 37 -9.96 0.11 -17.87
C VAL A 37 -10.05 0.61 -19.31
N ASN A 38 -9.88 -0.24 -20.32
CA ASN A 38 -10.04 0.16 -21.71
C ASN A 38 -11.48 0.56 -22.05
N GLN A 39 -12.48 -0.12 -21.45
CA GLN A 39 -13.89 0.16 -21.70
C GLN A 39 -14.42 1.38 -20.93
N PHE A 40 -14.01 1.55 -19.67
CA PHE A 40 -14.58 2.57 -18.78
C PHE A 40 -13.60 3.70 -18.42
N GLY A 41 -12.31 3.56 -18.72
CA GLY A 41 -11.30 4.56 -18.42
C GLY A 41 -11.27 4.93 -16.93
N ARG A 42 -11.50 6.21 -16.65
CA ARG A 42 -11.61 6.75 -15.28
C ARG A 42 -13.03 6.65 -14.70
N ASP A 43 -14.03 6.30 -15.50
CA ASP A 43 -15.45 6.20 -15.11
C ASP A 43 -15.78 4.85 -14.43
N LEU A 44 -14.99 4.49 -13.42
CA LEU A 44 -15.09 3.19 -12.74
C LEU A 44 -16.16 3.16 -11.63
N MET A 45 -16.79 4.30 -11.29
CA MET A 45 -17.81 4.43 -10.24
C MET A 45 -17.41 3.82 -8.88
N LEU A 46 -16.10 3.76 -8.61
CA LEU A 46 -15.53 3.32 -7.33
C LEU A 46 -15.05 4.53 -6.54
N SER A 47 -15.49 4.64 -5.29
CA SER A 47 -14.84 5.56 -4.35
C SER A 47 -13.52 4.97 -3.85
N VAL A 48 -12.70 5.80 -3.19
CA VAL A 48 -11.52 5.32 -2.46
C VAL A 48 -11.92 4.26 -1.42
N ALA A 49 -13.04 4.46 -0.73
CA ALA A 49 -13.54 3.53 0.29
C ALA A 49 -14.04 2.21 -0.30
N ASP A 50 -14.48 2.19 -1.56
CA ASP A 50 -14.88 0.97 -2.27
C ASP A 50 -13.67 0.21 -2.84
N GLY A 51 -12.48 0.80 -2.79
CA GLY A 51 -11.23 0.19 -3.23
C GLY A 51 -10.77 0.64 -4.61
N TYR A 52 -11.06 1.88 -5.03
CA TYR A 52 -10.56 2.45 -6.29
C TYR A 52 -9.05 2.20 -6.49
N TRP A 53 -8.22 2.57 -5.50
CA TRP A 53 -6.76 2.39 -5.59
C TRP A 53 -6.34 0.92 -5.59
N TYR A 54 -7.06 0.06 -4.88
CA TYR A 54 -6.80 -1.38 -4.87
C TYR A 54 -7.13 -2.02 -6.22
N PHE A 55 -8.23 -1.62 -6.86
CA PHE A 55 -8.54 -2.02 -8.23
C PHE A 55 -7.43 -1.57 -9.19
N ARG A 56 -7.02 -0.29 -9.13
CA ARG A 56 -5.95 0.26 -9.99
C ARG A 56 -4.61 -0.44 -9.78
N SER A 57 -4.35 -0.92 -8.57
CA SER A 57 -3.14 -1.67 -8.25
C SER A 57 -3.09 -3.06 -8.88
N LEU A 58 -4.23 -3.66 -9.26
CA LEU A 58 -4.27 -5.01 -9.83
C LEU A 58 -3.49 -5.15 -11.15
N ILE A 59 -3.20 -4.04 -11.84
CA ILE A 59 -2.32 -4.05 -13.02
C ILE A 59 -0.92 -4.61 -12.70
N PHE A 60 -0.46 -4.49 -11.46
CA PHE A 60 0.88 -4.92 -11.06
C PHE A 60 0.95 -6.39 -10.62
N LEU A 61 -0.16 -7.15 -10.69
CA LEU A 61 -0.18 -8.56 -10.31
C LEU A 61 0.83 -9.40 -11.08
N GLY A 62 1.12 -9.05 -12.34
CA GLY A 62 2.08 -9.74 -13.19
C GLY A 62 3.47 -9.09 -13.25
N VAL A 63 3.72 -8.02 -12.50
CA VAL A 63 4.98 -7.26 -12.60
C VAL A 63 6.07 -7.94 -11.77
N PRO A 64 7.19 -8.37 -12.38
CA PRO A 64 8.33 -8.90 -11.65
C PRO A 64 8.97 -7.83 -10.76
N PHE A 65 9.48 -8.26 -9.62
CA PHE A 65 10.21 -7.40 -8.70
C PHE A 65 11.66 -7.86 -8.59
N PHE A 66 12.59 -7.00 -9.03
CA PHE A 66 14.02 -7.29 -9.06
C PHE A 66 14.73 -6.60 -7.87
N GLY A 67 14.40 -7.04 -6.65
CA GLY A 67 15.00 -6.47 -5.42
C GLY A 67 15.76 -7.46 -4.54
N GLU A 68 15.70 -8.77 -4.83
CA GLU A 68 16.03 -9.81 -3.83
C GLU A 68 16.76 -11.04 -4.39
N GLY A 69 17.49 -10.93 -5.51
CA GLY A 69 18.23 -12.08 -6.09
C GLY A 69 17.35 -13.26 -6.58
N HIS A 70 16.05 -13.23 -6.26
CA HIS A 70 15.01 -14.16 -6.66
C HIS A 70 13.94 -13.42 -7.45
N LYS A 71 13.40 -14.09 -8.47
CA LYS A 71 12.31 -13.58 -9.29
C LYS A 71 11.02 -13.63 -8.46
N THR A 72 10.71 -12.54 -7.78
CA THR A 72 9.44 -12.35 -7.07
C THR A 72 8.52 -11.44 -7.87
N LEU A 73 7.27 -11.30 -7.42
CA LEU A 73 6.30 -10.36 -7.98
C LEU A 73 6.22 -9.13 -7.09
N PHE A 74 5.90 -7.99 -7.70
CA PHE A 74 5.76 -6.72 -6.98
C PHE A 74 4.68 -6.81 -5.90
N LEU A 75 3.44 -7.11 -6.29
CA LEU A 75 2.36 -7.38 -5.34
C LEU A 75 2.56 -8.75 -4.72
N ARG A 76 2.60 -8.79 -3.39
CA ARG A 76 2.66 -10.01 -2.59
C ARG A 76 1.24 -10.47 -2.27
N ASP A 77 1.08 -11.73 -1.89
CA ASP A 77 -0.23 -12.21 -1.44
C ASP A 77 -0.66 -11.50 -0.16
N SER A 78 0.28 -11.15 0.71
CA SER A 78 0.00 -10.31 1.88
C SER A 78 -0.56 -8.95 1.50
N ASP A 79 -0.14 -8.31 0.39
CA ASP A 79 -0.72 -7.03 -0.04
C ASP A 79 -2.22 -7.18 -0.36
N LEU A 80 -2.59 -8.28 -1.02
CA LEU A 80 -3.98 -8.59 -1.36
C LEU A 80 -4.85 -8.82 -0.11
N GLU A 81 -4.27 -9.40 0.95
CA GLU A 81 -4.94 -9.52 2.24
C GLU A 81 -5.23 -8.15 2.84
N GLU A 82 -4.24 -7.26 2.79
CA GLU A 82 -4.37 -5.92 3.32
C GLU A 82 -5.42 -5.11 2.55
N TYR A 83 -5.52 -5.31 1.22
CA TYR A 83 -6.58 -4.71 0.41
C TYR A 83 -7.97 -5.18 0.86
N VAL A 84 -8.15 -6.48 1.07
CA VAL A 84 -9.43 -7.04 1.55
C VAL A 84 -9.79 -6.49 2.92
N MET A 85 -8.82 -6.42 3.84
CA MET A 85 -9.04 -5.88 5.19
C MET A 85 -9.43 -4.41 5.13
N ASP A 86 -8.77 -3.59 4.30
CA ASP A 86 -9.09 -2.18 4.18
C ASP A 86 -10.47 -1.95 3.53
N ILE A 87 -10.77 -2.64 2.43
CA ILE A 87 -12.09 -2.57 1.77
C ILE A 87 -13.20 -3.04 2.72
N ARG A 88 -12.94 -4.04 3.57
CA ARG A 88 -13.89 -4.51 4.60
C ARG A 88 -13.92 -3.61 5.84
N ARG A 89 -13.05 -2.60 5.92
CA ARG A 89 -12.89 -1.68 7.06
C ARG A 89 -12.55 -2.41 8.36
N VAL A 90 -11.75 -3.47 8.26
CA VAL A 90 -11.22 -4.19 9.42
C VAL A 90 -10.02 -3.40 9.95
N PRO A 91 -10.06 -2.87 11.18
CA PRO A 91 -8.98 -2.04 11.71
C PRO A 91 -7.66 -2.82 11.84
N ALA A 92 -6.54 -2.12 11.70
CA ALA A 92 -5.23 -2.65 12.07
C ALA A 92 -5.14 -2.80 13.60
N THR A 93 -4.45 -3.84 14.06
CA THR A 93 -4.27 -4.16 15.50
C THR A 93 -2.80 -4.24 15.90
N GLU A 94 -1.89 -4.10 14.94
CA GLU A 94 -0.46 -4.24 15.15
C GLU A 94 0.10 -3.04 15.92
N VAL A 95 0.85 -3.33 16.98
CA VAL A 95 1.52 -2.33 17.83
C VAL A 95 2.96 -2.76 18.06
N TYR A 96 3.90 -1.84 17.84
CA TYR A 96 5.32 -2.05 18.06
C TYR A 96 5.89 -0.90 18.89
N LYS A 97 6.32 -1.16 20.13
CA LYS A 97 6.93 -0.16 21.04
C LYS A 97 6.14 1.17 21.11
N GLY A 98 4.80 1.08 21.18
CA GLY A 98 3.90 2.24 21.24
C GLY A 98 3.59 2.90 19.89
N ILE A 99 4.14 2.39 18.78
CA ILE A 99 3.76 2.75 17.42
C ILE A 99 2.62 1.83 17.00
N CYS A 100 1.46 2.39 16.70
CA CYS A 100 0.30 1.64 16.23
C CYS A 100 0.23 1.72 14.71
N ARG A 101 0.02 0.59 14.04
CA ARG A 101 -0.31 0.59 12.62
C ARG A 101 -1.71 1.13 12.39
N GLN A 102 -1.89 1.86 11.30
CA GLN A 102 -3.19 2.32 10.82
C GLN A 102 -3.46 1.88 9.39
N ARG A 103 -4.74 1.69 9.10
CA ARG A 103 -5.28 1.51 7.76
C ARG A 103 -5.79 2.81 7.17
N THR A 104 -5.90 2.85 5.84
CA THR A 104 -6.35 4.04 5.12
C THR A 104 -7.72 4.50 5.60
N HIS A 105 -8.66 3.57 5.85
CA HIS A 105 -9.99 3.92 6.39
C HIS A 105 -10.01 4.40 7.86
N GLN A 106 -8.89 4.31 8.59
CA GLN A 106 -8.73 4.80 9.97
C GLN A 106 -8.10 6.20 10.03
N LEU A 107 -7.66 6.73 8.90
CA LEU A 107 -7.02 8.04 8.82
C LEU A 107 -8.06 9.15 8.84
N ASP A 108 -7.69 10.29 9.43
CA ASP A 108 -8.44 11.52 9.24
C ASP A 108 -8.17 12.05 7.83
N THR A 109 -9.21 12.04 6.99
CA THR A 109 -9.13 12.50 5.59
C THR A 109 -8.86 13.99 5.45
N ARG A 110 -8.94 14.76 6.54
CA ARG A 110 -8.62 16.20 6.57
C ARG A 110 -7.20 16.48 7.01
N ALA A 111 -6.47 15.46 7.50
CA ALA A 111 -5.10 15.64 7.95
C ALA A 111 -4.17 15.91 6.77
N ILE A 112 -3.30 16.91 6.91
CA ILE A 112 -2.27 17.25 5.93
C ILE A 112 -0.99 16.52 6.30
N PHE A 113 -0.41 15.80 5.34
CA PHE A 113 0.87 15.12 5.50
C PHE A 113 1.99 15.97 4.90
N TRP A 114 2.87 16.50 5.76
CA TRP A 114 4.04 17.28 5.35
C TRP A 114 5.23 16.34 5.11
N PRO A 115 6.02 16.55 4.04
CA PRO A 115 7.28 15.83 3.89
C PRO A 115 8.23 16.26 5.00
N LEU A 116 8.69 15.31 5.80
CA LEU A 116 9.53 15.59 6.97
C LEU A 116 11.00 15.28 6.70
N THR A 117 11.29 14.10 6.17
CA THR A 117 12.66 13.68 5.84
C THR A 117 12.67 12.49 4.89
N THR A 118 13.85 12.14 4.41
CA THR A 118 14.11 10.89 3.69
C THR A 118 15.04 10.01 4.50
N PHE A 119 14.91 8.70 4.35
CA PHE A 119 15.77 7.72 5.02
C PHE A 119 16.22 6.65 4.02
N HIS A 120 17.35 6.03 4.33
CA HIS A 120 17.83 4.88 3.58
C HIS A 120 16.95 3.68 3.89
N TYR A 121 16.31 3.13 2.86
CA TYR A 121 15.58 1.89 2.98
C TYR A 121 16.59 0.74 2.99
N ASN A 122 17.08 0.37 4.17
CA ASN A 122 17.94 -0.81 4.35
C ASN A 122 17.06 -2.07 4.48
N GLN A 123 17.43 -3.13 3.78
CA GLN A 123 16.74 -4.42 3.81
C GLN A 123 16.76 -5.10 5.18
N GLU A 124 17.63 -4.68 6.10
CA GLU A 124 17.67 -5.14 7.50
C GLU A 124 16.58 -4.49 8.38
N ILE A 125 15.93 -3.43 7.90
CA ILE A 125 14.86 -2.72 8.61
C ILE A 125 13.62 -2.78 7.71
N ARG A 126 13.06 -3.98 7.53
CA ARG A 126 11.73 -4.12 6.92
C ARG A 126 10.71 -3.84 8.00
N LEU A 127 9.80 -2.92 7.77
CA LEU A 127 8.68 -2.67 8.70
C LEU A 127 7.90 -3.96 8.98
N ASN A 128 7.82 -4.87 7.99
CA ASN A 128 7.24 -6.20 8.14
C ASN A 128 7.93 -7.04 9.23
N ASP A 129 9.24 -6.92 9.42
CA ASP A 129 9.99 -7.64 10.46
C ASP A 129 9.69 -7.07 11.86
N LEU A 130 9.19 -5.83 11.92
CA LEU A 130 8.73 -5.16 13.14
C LEU A 130 7.23 -5.38 13.40
N VAL A 131 6.58 -6.33 12.71
CA VAL A 131 5.13 -6.59 12.74
C VAL A 131 4.29 -5.45 12.13
N LEU A 132 4.92 -4.37 11.68
CA LEU A 132 4.27 -3.22 11.07
C LEU A 132 4.18 -3.42 9.55
N LYS A 133 3.12 -4.08 9.09
CA LYS A 133 3.00 -4.38 7.66
C LYS A 133 2.98 -3.11 6.78
N ALA A 134 3.74 -3.16 5.70
CA ALA A 134 3.67 -2.20 4.59
C ALA A 134 2.87 -2.80 3.43
N VAL A 135 2.19 -1.94 2.65
CA VAL A 135 1.31 -2.33 1.55
C VAL A 135 1.84 -1.77 0.25
N ARG A 136 1.92 -2.61 -0.79
CA ARG A 136 2.33 -2.23 -2.14
C ARG A 136 1.14 -1.93 -3.03
N GLY A 137 1.31 -1.08 -4.03
CA GLY A 137 0.28 -0.76 -5.01
C GLY A 137 0.55 0.57 -5.72
N THR A 138 -0.51 1.17 -6.24
CA THR A 138 -0.55 2.57 -6.63
C THR A 138 -1.70 3.27 -5.91
N PHE A 139 -1.43 4.49 -5.44
CA PHE A 139 -2.35 5.29 -4.64
C PHE A 139 -2.49 6.71 -5.17
N GLU A 140 -2.08 6.93 -6.42
CA GLU A 140 -2.17 8.21 -7.11
C GLU A 140 -2.43 8.04 -8.62
N GLU A 141 -2.91 9.10 -9.26
CA GLU A 141 -3.33 9.08 -10.67
C GLU A 141 -2.20 8.72 -11.64
N ARG A 142 -0.95 9.03 -11.28
CA ARG A 142 0.23 8.73 -12.10
C ARG A 142 0.46 7.24 -12.28
N GLY A 143 -0.05 6.41 -11.38
CA GLY A 143 0.14 4.96 -11.45
C GLY A 143 1.52 4.52 -10.94
N ASP A 144 2.18 5.32 -10.11
CA ASP A 144 3.50 4.98 -9.59
C ASP A 144 3.43 3.75 -8.68
N MET A 145 4.42 2.87 -8.80
CA MET A 145 4.59 1.70 -7.95
C MET A 145 5.17 2.15 -6.62
N VAL A 146 4.42 1.94 -5.53
CA VAL A 146 4.84 2.37 -4.20
C VAL A 146 4.62 1.28 -3.15
N GLU A 147 5.39 1.35 -2.07
CA GLU A 147 5.15 0.63 -0.82
C GLU A 147 4.94 1.67 0.27
N HIS A 148 3.87 1.54 1.06
CA HIS A 148 3.57 2.49 2.11
C HIS A 148 3.13 1.85 3.43
N SER A 149 3.28 2.59 4.53
CA SER A 149 2.75 2.20 5.85
C SER A 149 2.31 3.44 6.61
N HIS A 150 1.10 3.40 7.16
CA HIS A 150 0.57 4.44 8.03
C HIS A 150 0.77 4.03 9.49
N LEU A 151 1.43 4.88 10.26
CA LEU A 151 1.85 4.60 11.62
C LEU A 151 1.45 5.76 12.53
N LYS A 152 0.88 5.46 13.69
CA LYS A 152 0.53 6.44 14.72
C LYS A 152 1.48 6.33 15.89
N PHE A 153 2.06 7.46 16.28
CA PHE A 153 2.95 7.54 17.44
C PHE A 153 2.71 8.85 18.19
N ARG A 154 2.47 8.78 19.50
CA ARG A 154 2.18 9.94 20.37
C ARG A 154 1.12 10.91 19.81
N GLY A 155 0.10 10.36 19.16
CA GLY A 155 -0.99 11.16 18.56
C GLY A 155 -0.70 11.67 17.15
N VAL A 156 0.55 11.65 16.69
CA VAL A 156 0.95 12.04 15.34
C VAL A 156 0.81 10.85 14.39
N THR A 157 0.32 11.11 13.18
CA THR A 157 0.27 10.09 12.12
C THR A 157 1.41 10.32 11.15
N TYR A 158 2.18 9.27 10.91
CA TYR A 158 3.29 9.21 9.96
C TYR A 158 2.92 8.31 8.79
N LEU A 159 3.32 8.71 7.59
CA LEU A 159 3.28 7.90 6.38
C LEU A 159 4.71 7.64 5.93
N LEU A 160 5.10 6.38 5.95
CA LEU A 160 6.35 5.93 5.33
C LEU A 160 5.99 5.51 3.92
N VAL A 161 6.65 6.09 2.91
CA VAL A 161 6.42 5.77 1.51
C VAL A 161 7.74 5.55 0.79
N ARG A 162 7.80 4.47 0.02
CA ARG A 162 8.89 4.12 -0.88
C ARG A 162 8.34 4.06 -2.29
N GLN A 163 8.94 4.83 -3.19
CA GLN A 163 8.65 4.73 -4.63
C GLN A 163 9.68 3.78 -5.26
N PHE A 164 9.23 2.94 -6.18
CA PHE A 164 10.08 1.98 -6.88
C PHE A 164 10.51 2.54 -8.24
N ASP A 165 11.32 3.60 -8.17
CA ASP A 165 11.93 4.29 -9.32
C ASP A 165 13.47 4.22 -9.25
N GLU A 166 14.17 5.11 -9.96
CA GLU A 166 15.64 5.22 -9.94
C GLU A 166 16.22 5.48 -8.54
N SER A 167 15.41 5.93 -7.58
CA SER A 167 15.75 6.17 -6.18
C SER A 167 15.28 5.04 -5.24
N ALA A 168 15.10 3.81 -5.73
CA ALA A 168 14.52 2.69 -5.00
C ALA A 168 15.11 2.40 -3.59
N ASN A 169 16.32 2.86 -3.25
CA ASN A 169 16.90 2.70 -1.91
C ASN A 169 16.53 3.82 -0.93
N ARG A 170 15.67 4.75 -1.33
CA ARG A 170 15.19 5.86 -0.51
C ARG A 170 13.71 5.69 -0.21
N ALA A 171 13.33 6.07 1.01
CA ALA A 171 11.95 6.21 1.41
C ALA A 171 11.77 7.57 2.08
N MET A 172 10.55 8.10 2.01
CA MET A 172 10.17 9.37 2.58
C MET A 172 9.28 9.14 3.80
N ILE A 173 9.46 9.97 4.81
CA ILE A 173 8.55 10.08 5.95
C ILE A 173 7.76 11.36 5.76
N LEU A 174 6.44 11.23 5.71
CA LEU A 174 5.52 12.33 5.86
C LEU A 174 4.85 12.26 7.23
N GLY A 175 4.41 13.39 7.78
CA GLY A 175 3.71 13.42 9.06
C GLY A 175 2.67 14.53 9.16
N THR A 176 1.71 14.34 10.06
CA THR A 176 0.65 15.32 10.36
C THR A 176 1.13 16.46 11.27
N ASP A 177 2.34 16.34 11.81
CA ASP A 177 3.02 17.31 12.65
C ASP A 177 4.48 17.45 12.17
N ARG A 178 5.08 18.60 12.41
CA ARG A 178 6.46 18.96 12.05
C ARG A 178 7.40 19.00 13.26
N ASP A 179 6.96 18.54 14.43
CA ASP A 179 7.82 18.41 15.61
C ASP A 179 9.00 17.45 15.35
N CYS A 180 10.20 18.03 15.30
CA CYS A 180 11.44 17.30 15.03
C CYS A 180 11.83 16.33 16.15
N ILE A 181 11.43 16.58 17.39
CA ILE A 181 11.72 15.70 18.54
C ILE A 181 10.87 14.44 18.42
N HIS A 182 9.57 14.59 18.16
CA HIS A 182 8.68 13.45 17.93
C HIS A 182 9.13 12.60 16.74
N LEU A 183 9.54 13.24 15.65
CA LEU A 183 10.09 12.55 14.49
C LEU A 183 11.37 11.78 14.85
N LYS A 184 12.30 12.40 15.56
CA LYS A 184 13.56 11.76 15.96
C LYS A 184 13.31 10.53 16.82
N ASP A 185 12.49 10.64 17.87
CA ASP A 185 12.11 9.51 18.73
C ASP A 185 11.47 8.37 17.92
N PHE A 186 10.55 8.70 17.02
CA PHE A 186 9.89 7.75 16.13
C PHE A 186 10.89 7.00 15.24
N MET A 187 11.84 7.73 14.63
CA MET A 187 12.87 7.17 13.77
C MET A 187 13.85 6.28 14.55
N GLU A 188 14.24 6.67 15.76
CA GLU A 188 15.11 5.86 16.63
C GLU A 188 14.44 4.53 17.03
N ILE A 189 13.15 4.54 17.38
CA ILE A 189 12.38 3.33 17.71
C ILE A 189 12.38 2.34 16.54
N LEU A 190 12.18 2.86 15.32
CA LEU A 190 12.18 2.10 14.08
C LEU A 190 13.60 1.86 13.51
N LYS A 191 14.64 2.40 14.17
CA LYS A 191 16.04 2.34 13.75
C LYS A 191 16.29 2.88 12.33
N LEU A 192 15.50 3.84 11.86
CA LEU A 192 15.61 4.40 10.52
C LEU A 192 16.88 5.26 10.40
N GLN A 193 17.66 5.05 9.34
CA GLN A 193 18.91 5.78 9.10
C GLN A 193 18.70 6.91 8.09
N VAL A 194 19.03 8.13 8.48
CA VAL A 194 19.06 9.31 7.61
C VAL A 194 20.47 9.45 7.01
N TRP A 195 20.56 10.06 5.83
CA TRP A 195 21.83 10.50 5.24
C TRP A 195 22.53 11.56 6.09
#